data_AF-R4IS85-F1
#
_entry.id   AF-R4IS85-F1
#
_cell.length_a   1.000
_cell.length_b   1.000
_cell.length_c   1.000
_cell.angle_alpha   90.00
_cell.angle_beta   90.00
_cell.angle_gamma   90.00
#
_symmetry.space_group_name_H-M   'P 1'
#
loop_
_entity.id
_entity.type
_entity.pdbx_description
1 polymer ?
#
loop_
_entity_poly.entity_id
_entity_poly.type
_entity_poly.pdbx_seq_one_letter_code
_entity_poly.pdbx_strand_id
1 'polypeptide(L)'
;CMAAANLLEQHGISVTVADARFCKPLDGELIKKLVQEHEFLITVEEGSIGGFSAHISHFLSLNGLLDGNLRWRPMVLPDRYIDHGAQSDQIEEAGLSPKHIAGT
;
A
#
# COMPACT_ATOMS: atom_id res chain seq x y z
N CYS A 1 -1.29 5.71 -6.54
CA CYS A 1 0.15 5.39 -6.43
C CYS A 1 1.04 6.20 -7.37
N MET A 2 0.87 6.16 -8.71
CA MET A 2 1.75 6.92 -9.63
C MET A 2 1.79 8.43 -9.34
N ALA A 3 0.64 9.05 -9.07
CA ALA A 3 0.59 10.46 -8.68
C ALA A 3 1.33 10.75 -7.35
N ALA A 4 1.33 9.81 -6.40
CA ALA A 4 2.07 9.95 -5.16
C ALA A 4 3.59 9.82 -5.39
N ALA A 5 4.01 8.92 -6.29
CA ALA A 5 5.40 8.80 -6.72
C ALA A 5 5.92 10.12 -7.31
N ASN A 6 5.13 10.78 -8.17
CA ASN A 6 5.49 12.09 -8.71
C ASN A 6 5.62 13.18 -7.63
N LEU A 7 4.78 13.16 -6.60
CA LEU A 7 4.88 14.09 -5.46
C LEU A 7 6.14 13.84 -4.64
N LEU A 8 6.50 12.57 -4.41
CA LEU A 8 7.71 12.19 -3.69
C LEU A 8 8.99 12.53 -4.47
N GLU A 9 8.96 12.38 -5.80
CA GLU A 9 10.07 12.75 -6.68
C GLU A 9 10.40 14.25 -6.58
N GLN A 10 9.38 15.12 -6.44
CA GLN A 10 9.57 16.55 -6.20
C GLN A 10 10.33 16.85 -4.89
N HIS A 11 10.35 15.90 -3.95
CA HIS A 11 11.08 15.97 -2.68
C HIS A 11 12.39 15.17 -2.72
N GLY A 12 12.82 14.67 -3.89
CA GLY A 12 14.03 13.87 -4.06
C GLY A 12 13.92 12.44 -3.55
N ILE A 13 12.69 11.93 -3.35
CA ILE A 13 12.43 10.56 -2.88
C ILE A 13 12.01 9.71 -4.07
N SER A 14 12.85 8.75 -4.44
CA SER A 14 12.55 7.76 -5.48
C SER A 14 11.80 6.58 -4.89
N VAL A 15 10.72 6.14 -5.54
CA VAL A 15 9.91 4.99 -5.11
C VAL A 15 9.64 4.02 -6.26
N THR A 16 9.51 2.74 -5.92
CA THR A 16 9.01 1.72 -6.83
C THR A 16 7.51 1.58 -6.67
N VAL A 17 6.76 1.67 -7.78
CA VAL A 17 5.33 1.35 -7.79
C VAL A 17 5.15 -0.02 -8.44
N ALA A 18 4.67 -0.99 -7.67
CA ALA A 18 4.39 -2.34 -8.16
C ALA A 18 2.87 -2.58 -8.19
N ASP A 19 2.37 -3.04 -9.35
CA ASP A 19 1.00 -3.54 -9.46
C ASP A 19 0.97 -5.02 -9.07
N ALA A 20 0.24 -5.34 -8.00
CA ALA A 20 0.08 -6.71 -7.52
C ALA A 20 -0.74 -7.60 -8.47
N ARG A 21 -1.54 -7.00 -9.38
CA ARG A 21 -2.47 -7.62 -10.35
C ARG A 21 -3.59 -8.47 -9.74
N PHE A 22 -3.27 -9.32 -8.76
CA PHE A 22 -4.18 -10.24 -8.11
C PHE A 22 -3.99 -10.22 -6.59
N CYS A 23 -5.10 -10.13 -5.86
CA CYS A 23 -5.12 -10.37 -4.42
C CYS A 23 -4.98 -11.88 -4.09
N LYS A 24 -5.38 -12.74 -5.02
CA LYS A 24 -5.24 -14.20 -4.91
C LYS A 24 -5.16 -14.85 -6.31
N PRO A 25 -4.17 -15.74 -6.55
CA PRO A 25 -3.02 -16.01 -5.68
C PRO A 25 -2.09 -14.79 -5.57
N LEU A 26 -1.39 -14.65 -4.44
CA LEU A 26 -0.37 -13.61 -4.28
C LEU A 26 0.85 -13.93 -5.15
N ASP A 27 1.42 -12.89 -5.75
CA ASP A 27 2.74 -12.96 -6.39
C ASP A 27 3.84 -12.89 -5.32
N GLY A 28 4.06 -14.02 -4.64
CA GLY A 28 5.01 -14.11 -3.52
C GLY A 28 6.45 -13.76 -3.88
N GLU A 29 6.86 -14.02 -5.12
CA GLU A 29 8.20 -13.71 -5.60
C GLU A 29 8.38 -12.21 -5.81
N LEU A 30 7.39 -11.53 -6.38
CA LEU A 30 7.37 -10.07 -6.42
C LEU A 30 7.46 -9.45 -5.02
N ILE A 31 6.65 -9.95 -4.08
CA ILE A 31 6.62 -9.40 -2.70
C ILE A 31 7.99 -9.59 -2.02
N LYS A 32 8.58 -10.78 -2.09
CA LYS A 32 9.92 -11.04 -1.53
C LYS A 32 10.97 -10.12 -2.13
N LYS A 33 10.96 -9.94 -3.46
CA LYS A 33 11.87 -9.04 -4.16
C LYS A 33 11.74 -7.61 -3.64
N LEU A 34 10.50 -7.10 -3.53
CA LEU A 34 10.24 -5.75 -3.03
C LEU A 34 10.74 -5.57 -1.60
N VAL A 35 10.51 -6.54 -0.72
CA VAL A 35 11.01 -6.51 0.67
C VAL A 35 12.53 -6.54 0.75
N GLN A 36 13.20 -7.28 -0.13
CA GLN A 36 14.67 -7.36 -0.15
C GLN A 36 15.32 -6.07 -0.66
N GLU A 37 14.67 -5.39 -1.60
CA GLU A 37 15.22 -4.19 -2.25
C GLU A 37 14.85 -2.88 -1.53
N HIS A 38 13.89 -2.90 -0.58
CA HIS A 38 13.37 -1.69 0.05
C HIS A 38 13.26 -1.83 1.57
N GLU A 39 13.65 -0.78 2.29
CA GLU A 39 13.45 -0.68 3.75
C GLU A 39 11.99 -0.35 4.12
N PHE A 40 11.23 0.25 3.20
CA PHE A 40 9.85 0.67 3.40
C PHE A 40 8.95 0.00 2.36
N LEU A 41 7.81 -0.50 2.80
CA LEU A 41 6.79 -1.08 1.94
C LEU A 41 5.41 -0.53 2.34
N ILE A 42 4.72 0.11 1.40
CA ILE A 42 3.34 0.57 1.60
C ILE A 42 2.44 -0.23 0.67
N THR A 43 1.45 -0.93 1.23
CA THR A 43 0.39 -1.54 0.42
C THR A 43 -0.79 -0.59 0.37
N VAL A 44 -1.39 -0.42 -0.80
CA VAL A 44 -2.54 0.46 -1.00
C VAL A 44 -3.66 -0.33 -1.65
N GLU A 45 -4.86 -0.29 -1.08
CA GLU A 45 -6.05 -0.89 -1.66
C GLU A 45 -7.30 -0.06 -1.35
N GLU A 46 -8.31 -0.19 -2.20
CA GLU A 46 -9.66 0.37 -1.98
C GLU A 46 -10.60 -0.65 -1.30
N GLY A 47 -10.03 -1.63 -0.59
CA GLY A 47 -10.74 -2.55 0.30
C GLY A 47 -10.55 -2.17 1.76
N SER A 48 -11.47 -2.57 2.64
CA SER A 48 -11.35 -2.37 4.10
C SER A 48 -10.42 -3.41 4.75
N ILE A 49 -10.22 -3.30 6.06
CA ILE A 49 -9.46 -4.25 6.87
C ILE A 49 -9.90 -5.70 6.59
N GLY A 50 -8.93 -6.60 6.46
CA GLY A 50 -9.16 -8.00 6.07
C GLY A 50 -9.01 -8.30 4.56
N GLY A 51 -8.74 -7.28 3.74
CA GLY A 51 -8.50 -7.40 2.30
C GLY A 51 -7.07 -7.82 1.90
N PHE A 52 -6.60 -7.26 0.79
CA PHE A 52 -5.30 -7.57 0.18
C PHE A 52 -4.13 -7.35 1.14
N SER A 53 -4.12 -6.23 1.86
CA SER A 53 -3.05 -5.87 2.79
C SER A 53 -3.00 -6.82 3.98
N ALA A 54 -4.14 -7.37 4.42
CA ALA A 54 -4.16 -8.41 5.46
C ALA A 54 -3.56 -9.73 4.93
N HIS A 55 -3.83 -10.08 3.67
CA HIS A 55 -3.22 -11.24 3.01
C HIS A 55 -1.70 -11.07 2.86
N ILE A 56 -1.23 -9.86 2.50
CA ILE A 56 0.19 -9.51 2.49
C ILE A 56 0.78 -9.63 3.89
N SER A 57 0.14 -9.07 4.93
CA SER A 57 0.60 -9.18 6.32
C SER A 57 0.81 -10.63 6.75
N HIS A 58 -0.14 -11.51 6.42
CA HIS A 58 -0.05 -12.93 6.71
C HIS A 58 1.12 -13.59 5.96
N PHE A 59 1.30 -13.28 4.67
CA PHE A 59 2.43 -13.75 3.88
C PHE A 59 3.77 -13.29 4.45
N LEU A 60 3.91 -12.00 4.77
CA LEU A 60 5.14 -11.43 5.34
C LEU A 60 5.48 -12.10 6.68
N SER A 61 4.47 -12.30 7.54
CA SER A 61 4.64 -12.94 8.85
C SER A 61 5.09 -14.40 8.73
N LEU A 62 4.43 -15.21 7.88
CA LEU A 62 4.77 -16.62 7.73
C LEU A 62 6.12 -16.88 7.06
N ASN A 63 6.66 -15.89 6.33
CA ASN A 63 7.96 -15.99 5.66
C ASN A 63 9.10 -15.29 6.44
N GLY A 64 8.86 -14.83 7.67
CA GLY A 64 9.87 -14.14 8.50
C GLY A 64 10.30 -12.79 7.94
N LEU A 65 9.53 -12.21 7.01
CA LEU A 65 9.87 -10.96 6.33
C LEU A 65 9.63 -9.71 7.21
N LEU A 66 8.93 -9.89 8.34
CA LEU A 66 8.73 -8.85 9.36
C LEU A 66 9.76 -8.89 10.49
N ASP A 67 10.63 -9.91 10.54
CA ASP A 67 11.60 -10.08 11.63
C ASP A 67 12.83 -9.16 11.48
N GLY A 68 12.98 -8.52 10.31
CA GLY A 68 14.09 -7.63 9.98
C GLY A 68 13.77 -6.14 10.17
N ASN A 69 14.42 -5.30 9.37
CA ASN A 69 14.28 -3.84 9.43
C ASN A 69 13.14 -3.28 8.55
N LEU A 70 12.31 -4.15 7.96
CA LEU A 70 11.23 -3.74 7.06
C LEU A 70 10.20 -2.89 7.81
N ARG A 71 9.96 -1.68 7.32
CA ARG A 71 8.89 -0.79 7.78
C ARG A 71 7.71 -0.91 6.83
N TRP A 72 6.77 -1.77 7.20
CA TRP A 72 5.55 -2.00 6.42
C TRP A 72 4.35 -1.22 6.97
N ARG A 73 3.57 -0.59 6.10
CA ARG A 73 2.31 0.09 6.44
C ARG A 73 1.21 -0.23 5.42
N PRO A 74 0.04 -0.73 5.87
CA PRO A 74 -1.12 -0.86 5.00
C PRO A 74 -1.92 0.45 4.95
N MET A 75 -2.28 0.87 3.75
CA MET A 75 -3.28 1.90 3.49
C MET A 75 -4.49 1.22 2.86
N VAL A 76 -5.59 1.22 3.61
CA VAL A 76 -6.85 0.54 3.28
C VAL A 76 -7.98 1.55 3.38
N LEU A 77 -9.11 1.24 2.76
CA LEU A 77 -10.33 2.01 2.96
C LEU A 77 -10.74 1.89 4.45
N PRO A 78 -11.08 2.98 5.13
CA PRO A 78 -11.38 2.92 6.56
C PRO A 78 -12.66 2.12 6.80
N ASP A 79 -12.71 1.36 7.90
CA ASP A 79 -13.85 0.51 8.26
C ASP A 79 -15.01 1.31 8.87
N ARG A 80 -15.55 2.22 8.04
CA ARG A 80 -16.67 3.10 8.36
C ARG A 80 -17.38 3.47 7.06
N TYR A 81 -18.58 4.01 7.19
CA TYR A 81 -19.28 4.57 6.05
C TYR A 81 -18.56 5.83 5.52
N ILE A 82 -18.53 5.95 4.19
CA ILE A 82 -18.10 7.13 3.44
C ILE A 82 -19.31 7.59 2.63
N ASP A 83 -19.66 8.87 2.75
CA ASP A 83 -20.86 9.41 2.12
C ASP A 83 -20.77 9.37 0.59
N HIS A 84 -21.94 9.28 -0.05
CA HIS A 84 -22.00 9.31 -1.51
C HIS A 84 -21.57 10.67 -2.04
N GLY A 85 -20.71 10.68 -3.05
CA GLY A 85 -20.17 11.91 -3.63
C GLY A 85 -19.32 11.63 -4.85
N ALA A 86 -18.56 12.63 -5.30
CA ALA A 86 -17.58 12.43 -6.34
C ALA A 86 -16.49 11.45 -5.84
N GLN A 87 -16.02 10.56 -6.72
CA GLN A 87 -14.99 9.58 -6.37
C GLN A 87 -13.73 10.23 -5.77
N SER A 88 -13.32 11.40 -6.27
CA SER A 88 -12.20 12.15 -5.73
C SER A 88 -12.39 12.52 -4.27
N ASP A 89 -13.60 12.93 -3.89
CA ASP A 89 -13.92 13.40 -2.55
C ASP A 89 -13.98 12.20 -1.58
N GLN A 90 -14.49 11.07 -2.06
CA GLN A 90 -14.52 9.82 -1.29
C GLN A 90 -13.12 9.26 -1.03
N ILE A 91 -12.24 9.28 -2.04
CA ILE A 91 -10.84 8.84 -1.90
C ILE A 91 -10.04 9.78 -0.99
N GLU A 92 -10.34 11.07 -1.06
CA GLU A 92 -9.80 12.08 -0.18
C GLU A 92 -10.23 11.86 1.27
N GLU A 93 -11.52 11.66 1.51
CA GLU A 93 -12.08 11.32 2.83
C GLU A 93 -11.57 9.98 3.37
N ALA A 94 -11.35 9.00 2.50
CA ALA A 94 -10.77 7.70 2.84
C ALA A 94 -9.30 7.79 3.27
N GLY A 95 -8.61 8.91 3.03
CA GLY A 95 -7.18 9.03 3.26
C GLY A 95 -6.33 8.23 2.26
N LEU A 96 -6.85 7.97 1.05
CA LEU A 96 -6.17 7.20 0.00
C LEU A 96 -5.73 8.06 -1.18
N SER A 97 -5.93 9.38 -1.10
CA SER A 97 -5.50 10.29 -2.16
C SER A 97 -3.97 10.35 -2.29
N PRO A 98 -3.42 10.82 -3.44
CA PRO A 98 -1.98 10.83 -3.68
C PRO A 98 -1.15 11.52 -2.59
N LYS A 99 -1.69 12.58 -1.98
CA LYS A 99 -1.03 13.29 -0.88
C LYS A 99 -0.98 12.48 0.42
N HIS A 100 -2.02 11.68 0.70
CA HIS A 100 -2.03 10.81 1.87
C HIS A 100 -1.03 9.67 1.69
N ILE A 101 -0.97 9.08 0.49
CA ILE A 101 0.01 8.04 0.16
C ILE A 101 1.44 8.58 0.27
N ALA A 102 1.70 9.78 -0.24
CA ALA A 102 3.02 10.40 -0.15
C ALA A 102 3.42 10.83 1.29
N GLY A 103 2.43 11.09 2.15
CA GLY A 103 2.66 11.52 3.54
C GLY A 103 2.77 10.39 4.57
N THR A 104 2.62 9.13 4.15
CA THR A 104 2.69 7.93 5.00
C THR A 104 4.12 7.45 5.16
#